data_AF-A0A934B1C1-F1
#
_entry.id   AF-A0A934B1C1-F1
#
_cell.length_a   1.000
_cell.length_b   1.000
_cell.length_c   1.000
_cell.angle_alpha   90.00
_cell.angle_beta   90.00
_cell.angle_gamma   90.00
#
_symmetry.space_group_name_H-M   'P 1'
#
loop_
_entity.id
_entity.type
_entity.pdbx_description
1 polymer ?
#
loop_
_entity_poly.entity_id
_entity_poly.type
_entity_poly.pdbx_seq_one_letter_code
_entity_poly.pdbx_strand_id
1 'polypeptide(L)'
;MEKIIIAGHGSPKKEANNIEQVAGLLHGKIHPGCSEDCIRVAYLQFAEPDIMQAITDCVKDGAKKIIIHPYFLSSGMHVTTDIPGIIEEARGKYNGVEFVYTEPLGIHSKLAEVVLERIIASTGLKPEEIEKRSFEIISEEVDLSDVPEERQPIVKRVIHTTADFEFKGSLVFHPDAVKEGIAASKSGKDILTDVERVRTGINKKLLEKWGGKVICNIQESGVRSQESGERTRAEIGIESALKQNSNIGIIAIGNAP
;
A
#
# COMPACT_ATOMS: atom_id res chain seq x y z
N MET A 1 -11.04 -3.58 -24.59
CA MET A 1 -10.61 -2.40 -23.83
C MET A 1 -11.39 -2.36 -22.54
N GLU A 2 -10.71 -2.14 -21.41
CA GLU A 2 -11.32 -2.03 -20.08
C GLU A 2 -11.57 -0.54 -19.77
N LYS A 3 -12.69 -0.23 -19.13
CA LYS A 3 -13.03 1.11 -18.63
C LYS A 3 -13.46 1.02 -17.17
N ILE A 4 -13.22 2.07 -16.41
CA ILE A 4 -13.61 2.19 -15.00
C ILE A 4 -14.60 3.34 -14.87
N ILE A 5 -15.68 3.13 -14.11
CA ILE A 5 -16.65 4.16 -13.72
C ILE A 5 -16.58 4.31 -12.21
N ILE A 6 -16.31 5.52 -11.74
CA ILE A 6 -16.39 5.88 -10.32
C ILE A 6 -17.77 6.51 -10.09
N ALA A 7 -18.63 5.79 -9.39
CA ALA A 7 -19.99 6.20 -9.11
C ALA A 7 -20.06 6.94 -7.77
N GLY A 8 -20.52 8.19 -7.78
CA GLY A 8 -20.74 9.02 -6.59
C GLY A 8 -22.20 9.38 -6.37
N HIS A 9 -22.50 10.01 -5.24
CA HIS A 9 -23.87 10.49 -4.97
C HIS A 9 -24.28 11.62 -5.91
N GLY A 10 -23.35 12.53 -6.21
CA GLY A 10 -23.60 13.77 -6.92
C GLY A 10 -24.25 14.84 -6.03
N SER A 11 -23.96 16.10 -6.35
CA SER A 11 -24.42 17.26 -5.60
C SER A 11 -24.99 18.31 -6.55
N PRO A 12 -26.07 19.01 -6.16
CA PRO A 12 -26.60 20.15 -6.93
C PRO A 12 -25.61 21.33 -6.95
N LYS A 13 -24.68 21.40 -5.99
CA LYS A 13 -23.55 22.34 -6.02
C LYS A 13 -22.40 21.70 -6.81
N LYS A 14 -22.09 22.26 -7.98
CA LYS A 14 -21.03 21.74 -8.86
C LYS A 14 -19.67 21.68 -8.19
N GLU A 15 -19.30 22.65 -7.35
CA GLU A 15 -17.98 22.63 -6.68
C GLU A 15 -17.82 21.48 -5.67
N ALA A 16 -18.93 20.89 -5.22
CA ALA A 16 -18.90 19.73 -4.32
C ALA A 16 -18.79 18.39 -5.07
N ASN A 17 -18.92 18.40 -6.40
CA ASN A 17 -18.62 17.25 -7.25
C ASN A 17 -17.10 17.24 -7.47
N ASN A 18 -16.40 16.59 -6.54
CA ASN A 18 -14.93 16.52 -6.50
C ASN A 18 -14.38 15.14 -6.85
N ILE A 19 -15.24 14.21 -7.27
CA ILE A 19 -14.88 12.84 -7.60
C ILE A 19 -14.01 12.80 -8.86
N GLU A 20 -14.12 13.80 -9.73
CA GLU A 20 -13.24 13.99 -10.89
C GLU A 20 -11.76 14.09 -10.48
N GLN A 21 -11.46 14.71 -9.33
CA GLN A 21 -10.09 14.80 -8.83
C GLN A 21 -9.55 13.42 -8.45
N VAL A 22 -10.40 12.59 -7.85
CA VAL A 22 -10.06 11.21 -7.48
C VAL A 22 -9.85 10.37 -8.73
N ALA A 23 -10.72 10.50 -9.72
CA ALA A 23 -10.57 9.83 -11.02
C ALA A 23 -9.23 10.19 -11.68
N GLY A 24 -8.84 11.47 -11.66
CA GLY A 24 -7.55 11.92 -12.18
C GLY A 24 -6.35 11.31 -11.44
N LEU A 25 -6.40 11.21 -10.11
CA LEU A 25 -5.35 10.56 -9.32
C LEU A 25 -5.25 9.05 -9.60
N LEU A 26 -6.38 8.38 -9.81
CA LEU A 26 -6.42 6.96 -10.14
C LEU A 26 -5.89 6.69 -11.54
N HIS A 27 -6.21 7.56 -12.51
CA HIS A 27 -5.73 7.47 -13.89
C HIS A 27 -4.20 7.40 -13.93
N GLY A 28 -3.54 8.34 -13.25
CA GLY A 28 -2.08 8.40 -13.19
C GLY A 28 -1.42 7.19 -12.52
N LYS A 29 -2.14 6.44 -11.67
CA LYS A 29 -1.63 5.26 -10.97
C LYS A 29 -1.86 3.95 -11.73
N ILE A 30 -3.05 3.78 -12.30
CA ILE A 30 -3.47 2.51 -12.91
C ILE A 30 -2.95 2.42 -14.35
N HIS A 31 -2.95 3.52 -15.10
CA HIS A 31 -2.58 3.54 -16.51
C HIS A 31 -1.60 4.68 -16.85
N PRO A 32 -0.36 4.64 -16.33
CA PRO A 32 0.64 5.66 -16.68
C PRO A 32 0.91 5.65 -18.18
N GLY A 33 0.64 6.78 -18.86
CA GLY A 33 0.83 6.94 -20.31
C GLY A 33 -0.41 6.67 -21.18
N CYS A 34 -1.56 6.38 -20.59
CA CYS A 34 -2.82 6.30 -21.31
C CYS A 34 -3.33 7.72 -21.65
N SER A 35 -3.50 8.00 -22.94
CA SER A 35 -4.07 9.25 -23.48
C SER A 35 -5.60 9.26 -23.49
N GLU A 36 -6.23 8.17 -23.05
CA GLU A 36 -7.68 7.98 -23.18
C GLU A 36 -8.42 8.13 -21.85
N ASP A 37 -9.69 8.49 -21.99
CA ASP A 37 -10.72 8.55 -20.96
C ASP A 37 -11.07 7.13 -20.46
N CYS A 38 -10.13 6.48 -19.78
CA CYS A 38 -10.28 5.11 -19.28
C CYS A 38 -10.93 5.04 -17.89
N ILE A 39 -10.97 6.16 -17.15
CA ILE A 39 -11.67 6.31 -15.88
C ILE A 39 -12.66 7.46 -16.00
N ARG A 40 -13.95 7.16 -15.86
CA ARG A 40 -15.06 8.12 -15.92
C ARG A 40 -15.72 8.28 -14.57
N VAL A 41 -16.36 9.42 -14.37
CA VAL A 41 -17.21 9.68 -13.19
C VAL A 41 -18.67 9.59 -13.61
N ALA A 42 -19.48 9.02 -12.74
CA ALA A 42 -20.93 8.99 -12.87
C ALA A 42 -21.59 9.30 -11.53
N TYR A 43 -22.82 9.79 -11.59
CA TYR A 43 -23.55 10.23 -10.41
C TYR A 43 -24.87 9.49 -10.27
N LEU A 44 -25.25 9.19 -9.04
CA LEU A 44 -26.53 8.56 -8.74
C LEU A 44 -27.67 9.57 -8.78
N GLN A 45 -27.42 10.81 -8.34
CA GLN A 45 -28.42 11.88 -8.26
C GLN A 45 -27.78 13.26 -8.47
N PHE A 46 -28.59 14.25 -8.82
CA PHE A 46 -28.27 15.69 -8.84
C PHE A 46 -27.15 16.17 -9.76
N ALA A 47 -26.44 15.28 -10.44
CA ALA A 47 -25.35 15.60 -11.35
C ALA A 47 -25.32 14.61 -12.52
N GLU A 48 -24.65 15.01 -13.59
CA GLU A 48 -24.52 14.26 -14.84
C GLU A 48 -23.03 14.00 -15.13
N PRO A 49 -22.68 12.91 -15.82
CA PRO A 49 -23.59 11.88 -16.34
C PRO A 49 -24.11 10.94 -15.25
N ASP A 50 -25.31 10.41 -15.43
CA ASP A 50 -25.78 9.27 -14.64
C ASP A 50 -25.00 7.97 -14.94
N ILE A 51 -25.20 6.93 -14.12
CA ILE A 51 -24.47 5.65 -14.25
C ILE A 51 -24.80 4.94 -15.57
N MET A 52 -26.05 4.92 -16.01
CA MET A 52 -26.44 4.28 -17.27
C MET A 52 -25.89 5.02 -18.49
N GLN A 53 -25.86 6.34 -18.43
CA GLN A 53 -25.28 7.20 -19.46
C GLN A 53 -23.78 6.96 -19.56
N ALA A 54 -23.07 6.94 -18.43
CA ALA A 54 -21.64 6.62 -18.38
C ALA A 54 -21.34 5.22 -18.93
N ILE A 55 -22.14 4.21 -18.55
CA ILE A 55 -22.05 2.86 -19.13
C ILE A 55 -22.25 2.90 -20.64
N THR A 56 -23.32 3.53 -21.11
CA THR A 56 -23.67 3.63 -22.53
C THR A 56 -22.51 4.24 -23.33
N ASP A 57 -21.89 5.28 -22.81
CA ASP A 57 -20.79 5.95 -23.49
C ASP A 57 -19.49 5.12 -23.44
N CYS A 58 -19.21 4.39 -22.35
CA CYS A 58 -18.13 3.40 -22.34
C CYS A 58 -18.33 2.30 -23.41
N VAL A 59 -19.57 1.85 -23.61
CA VAL A 59 -19.88 0.84 -24.65
C VAL A 59 -19.70 1.42 -26.05
N LYS A 60 -20.11 2.67 -26.30
CA LYS A 60 -19.87 3.37 -27.58
C LYS A 60 -18.38 3.48 -27.89
N ASP A 61 -17.55 3.69 -26.87
CA ASP A 61 -16.09 3.70 -26.98
C ASP A 61 -15.47 2.31 -27.22
N GLY A 62 -16.29 1.25 -27.31
CA GLY A 62 -15.82 -0.11 -27.57
C GLY A 62 -15.32 -0.85 -26.32
N ALA A 63 -15.72 -0.42 -25.12
CA ALA A 63 -15.44 -1.17 -23.90
C ALA A 63 -15.97 -2.60 -23.99
N LYS A 64 -15.13 -3.56 -23.62
CA LYS A 64 -15.50 -4.98 -23.48
C LYS A 64 -15.64 -5.41 -22.03
N LYS A 65 -15.13 -4.57 -21.13
CA LYS A 65 -15.23 -4.74 -19.69
C LYS A 65 -15.37 -3.37 -19.03
N ILE A 66 -16.34 -3.24 -18.14
CA ILE A 66 -16.62 -2.03 -17.38
C ILE A 66 -16.58 -2.37 -15.90
N ILE A 67 -15.67 -1.74 -15.16
CA ILE A 67 -15.58 -1.86 -13.70
C ILE A 67 -16.30 -0.67 -13.09
N ILE A 68 -17.30 -0.92 -12.26
CA ILE A 68 -18.03 0.11 -11.51
C ILE A 68 -17.55 0.08 -10.06
N HIS A 69 -17.00 1.22 -9.63
CA HIS A 69 -16.56 1.43 -8.25
C HIS A 69 -17.45 2.46 -7.54
N PRO A 70 -18.19 2.04 -6.50
CA PRO A 70 -19.00 2.96 -5.70
C PRO A 70 -18.12 3.76 -4.73
N TYR A 71 -17.99 5.07 -4.97
CA TYR A 71 -17.24 6.01 -4.14
C TYR A 71 -18.06 6.49 -2.93
N PHE A 72 -18.39 5.56 -2.04
CA PHE A 72 -19.21 5.80 -0.85
C PHE A 72 -18.54 5.26 0.42
N LEU A 73 -18.53 6.05 1.50
CA LEU A 73 -17.96 5.65 2.80
C LEU A 73 -18.87 4.69 3.58
N SER A 74 -20.16 4.64 3.26
CA SER A 74 -21.14 3.77 3.91
C SER A 74 -21.98 3.02 2.89
N SER A 75 -22.29 1.77 3.22
CA SER A 75 -23.11 0.87 2.38
C SER A 75 -24.61 1.10 2.64
N GLY A 76 -25.11 2.29 2.32
CA GLY A 76 -26.55 2.59 2.34
C GLY A 76 -27.32 1.90 1.19
N MET A 77 -28.65 2.06 1.14
CA MET A 77 -29.52 1.45 0.11
C MET A 77 -29.04 1.70 -1.33
N HIS A 78 -28.47 2.88 -1.59
CA HIS A 78 -27.88 3.26 -2.86
C HIS A 78 -26.77 2.32 -3.36
N VAL A 79 -25.92 1.85 -2.45
CA VAL A 79 -24.80 0.95 -2.76
C VAL A 79 -25.29 -0.50 -2.84
N THR A 80 -26.19 -0.90 -1.96
CA THR A 80 -26.61 -2.31 -1.87
C THR A 80 -27.72 -2.70 -2.85
N THR A 81 -28.48 -1.74 -3.39
CA THR A 81 -29.67 -2.02 -4.21
C THR A 81 -29.67 -1.25 -5.53
N ASP A 82 -29.50 0.07 -5.49
CA ASP A 82 -29.74 0.91 -6.69
C ASP A 82 -28.67 0.69 -7.77
N ILE A 83 -27.38 0.80 -7.42
CA ILE A 83 -26.28 0.60 -8.37
C ILE A 83 -26.27 -0.84 -8.93
N PRO A 84 -26.41 -1.89 -8.11
CA PRO A 84 -26.57 -3.25 -8.62
C PRO A 84 -27.76 -3.39 -9.59
N GLY A 85 -28.92 -2.79 -9.29
CA GLY A 85 -30.08 -2.82 -10.19
C GLY A 85 -29.79 -2.18 -11.56
N ILE A 86 -29.11 -1.03 -11.56
CA ILE A 86 -28.65 -0.36 -12.78
C ILE A 86 -27.69 -1.25 -13.59
N ILE A 87 -26.76 -1.93 -12.92
CA ILE A 87 -25.81 -2.84 -13.58
C ILE A 87 -26.53 -4.04 -14.20
N GLU A 88 -27.51 -4.62 -13.52
CA GLU A 88 -28.29 -5.73 -14.07
C GLU A 88 -29.14 -5.31 -15.28
N GLU A 89 -29.70 -4.11 -15.27
CA GLU A 89 -30.36 -3.54 -16.45
C GLU A 89 -29.35 -3.39 -17.62
N ALA A 90 -28.16 -2.86 -17.34
CA ALA A 90 -27.10 -2.73 -18.33
C ALA A 90 -26.64 -4.08 -18.90
N ARG A 91 -26.53 -5.13 -18.07
CA ARG A 91 -26.21 -6.49 -18.52
C ARG A 91 -27.23 -6.99 -19.53
N GLY A 92 -28.52 -6.80 -19.27
CA GLY A 92 -29.59 -7.20 -20.20
C GLY A 92 -29.55 -6.43 -21.52
N LYS A 93 -29.07 -5.20 -21.51
CA LYS A 93 -28.95 -4.34 -22.69
C LYS A 93 -27.67 -4.59 -23.51
N TYR A 94 -26.57 -4.98 -22.86
CA TYR A 94 -25.23 -5.05 -23.47
C TYR A 94 -24.56 -6.43 -23.30
N ASN A 95 -25.09 -7.45 -23.99
CA ASN A 95 -24.67 -8.87 -23.89
C ASN A 95 -23.20 -9.19 -24.28
N GLY A 96 -22.42 -8.21 -24.76
CA GLY A 96 -21.02 -8.37 -25.17
C GLY A 96 -20.01 -7.65 -24.29
N VAL A 97 -20.45 -7.19 -23.11
CA VAL A 97 -19.67 -6.39 -22.17
C VAL A 97 -19.70 -7.06 -20.81
N GLU A 98 -18.52 -7.30 -20.26
CA GLU A 98 -18.37 -7.79 -18.89
C GLU A 98 -18.54 -6.62 -17.90
N PHE A 99 -19.44 -6.77 -16.92
CA PHE A 99 -19.61 -5.79 -15.85
C PHE A 99 -19.05 -6.34 -14.54
N VAL A 100 -18.16 -5.57 -13.92
CA VAL A 100 -17.58 -5.88 -12.61
C VAL A 100 -18.01 -4.81 -11.62
N TYR A 101 -18.60 -5.22 -10.51
CA TYR A 101 -18.95 -4.35 -9.41
C TYR A 101 -18.00 -4.60 -8.24
N THR A 102 -17.43 -3.54 -7.68
CA THR A 102 -16.46 -3.63 -6.57
C THR A 102 -17.09 -3.25 -5.25
N GLU A 103 -16.44 -3.62 -4.14
CA GLU A 103 -16.81 -3.10 -2.83
C GLU A 103 -16.65 -1.58 -2.79
N PRO A 104 -17.53 -0.86 -2.07
CA PRO A 104 -17.35 0.57 -1.83
C PRO A 104 -16.12 0.84 -1.00
N LEU A 105 -15.73 2.12 -0.92
CA LEU A 105 -14.67 2.55 0.01
C LEU A 105 -14.89 2.02 1.43
N GLY A 106 -16.13 2.14 1.93
CA GLY A 106 -16.56 1.52 3.18
C GLY A 106 -15.65 1.82 4.36
N ILE A 107 -15.57 0.86 5.28
CA ILE A 107 -14.63 0.89 6.42
C ILE A 107 -13.34 0.21 5.98
N HIS A 108 -12.26 0.97 5.91
CA HIS A 108 -10.93 0.46 5.55
C HIS A 108 -9.85 1.15 6.40
N SER A 109 -8.81 0.41 6.82
CA SER A 109 -7.74 0.94 7.69
C SER A 109 -7.08 2.20 7.12
N LYS A 110 -6.77 2.20 5.82
CA LYS A 110 -6.24 3.40 5.12
C LYS A 110 -7.15 4.63 5.16
N LEU A 111 -8.47 4.45 5.22
CA LEU A 111 -9.39 5.59 5.40
C LEU A 111 -9.32 6.09 6.83
N ALA A 112 -9.18 5.20 7.81
CA ALA A 112 -8.94 5.57 9.20
C ALA A 112 -7.60 6.34 9.35
N GLU A 113 -6.55 5.94 8.62
CA GLU A 113 -5.27 6.68 8.57
C GLU A 113 -5.46 8.11 8.04
N VAL A 114 -6.18 8.29 6.93
CA VAL A 114 -6.47 9.64 6.39
C VAL A 114 -7.32 10.47 7.36
N VAL A 115 -8.29 9.85 8.04
CA VAL A 115 -9.09 10.53 9.08
C VAL A 115 -8.19 10.92 10.26
N LEU A 116 -7.32 10.02 10.69
CA LEU A 116 -6.36 10.26 11.76
C LEU A 116 -5.41 11.41 11.38
N GLU A 117 -4.84 11.42 10.18
CA GLU A 117 -4.02 12.52 9.67
C GLU A 117 -4.74 13.87 9.74
N ARG A 118 -6.02 13.93 9.38
CA ARG A 118 -6.83 15.15 9.47
C ARG A 118 -7.08 15.59 10.91
N ILE A 119 -7.39 14.65 11.81
CA ILE A 119 -7.59 14.93 13.24
C ILE A 119 -6.28 15.46 13.83
N ILE A 120 -5.17 14.77 13.59
CA ILE A 120 -3.84 15.17 14.05
C ILE A 120 -3.51 16.58 13.55
N ALA A 121 -3.67 16.84 12.25
CA ALA A 121 -3.44 18.16 11.66
C ALA A 121 -4.28 19.27 12.33
N SER A 122 -5.49 18.96 12.81
CA SER A 122 -6.34 19.90 13.55
C SER A 122 -5.92 20.13 15.01
N THR A 123 -5.25 19.15 15.62
CA THR A 123 -4.75 19.24 17.01
C THR A 123 -3.41 19.99 17.12
N GLY A 124 -2.74 20.25 16.00
CA GLY A 124 -1.40 20.83 15.96
C GLY A 124 -0.28 19.85 16.33
N LEU A 125 -0.62 18.60 16.67
CA LEU A 125 0.34 17.54 16.91
C LEU A 125 0.96 17.11 15.58
N LYS A 126 2.29 17.02 15.51
CA LYS A 126 2.99 16.46 14.34
C LYS A 126 3.04 14.94 14.46
N PRO A 127 3.06 14.18 13.35
CA PRO A 127 3.25 12.72 13.39
C PRO A 127 4.48 12.29 14.22
N GLU A 128 5.54 13.11 14.16
CA GLU A 128 6.77 12.97 14.97
C GLU A 128 6.51 13.05 16.48
N GLU A 129 5.54 13.86 16.91
CA GLU A 129 5.18 14.02 18.33
C GLU A 129 4.36 12.83 18.85
N ILE A 130 3.59 12.17 17.99
CA ILE A 130 2.83 10.97 18.33
C ILE A 130 3.77 9.77 18.43
N GLU A 131 4.70 9.65 17.49
CA GLU A 131 5.75 8.63 17.56
C GLU A 131 6.59 8.84 18.82
N LYS A 132 7.00 10.08 19.10
CA LYS A 132 7.70 10.44 20.34
C LYS A 132 6.89 10.07 21.58
N ARG A 133 5.60 10.41 21.62
CA ARG A 133 4.71 10.07 22.74
C ARG A 133 4.55 8.56 22.92
N SER A 134 4.46 7.82 21.82
CA SER A 134 4.39 6.35 21.85
C SER A 134 5.68 5.76 22.41
N PHE A 135 6.85 6.29 22.03
CA PHE A 135 8.12 5.86 22.60
C PHE A 135 8.30 6.28 24.06
N GLU A 136 7.76 7.42 24.49
CA GLU A 136 7.71 7.81 25.90
C GLU A 136 6.91 6.78 26.72
N ILE A 137 5.70 6.43 26.26
CA ILE A 137 4.85 5.41 26.91
C ILE A 137 5.57 4.06 27.00
N ILE A 138 6.16 3.59 25.89
CA ILE A 138 6.94 2.34 25.89
C ILE A 138 8.11 2.41 26.89
N SER A 139 8.75 3.58 27.05
CA SER A 139 9.86 3.76 27.99
C SER A 139 9.40 3.78 29.45
N GLU A 140 8.14 4.14 29.72
CA GLU A 140 7.53 4.10 31.05
C GLU A 140 7.07 2.69 31.41
N GLU A 141 6.60 1.91 30.43
CA GLU A 141 6.05 0.56 30.66
C GLU A 141 7.10 -0.57 30.57
N VAL A 142 8.21 -0.33 29.88
CA VAL A 142 9.29 -1.33 29.70
C VAL A 142 10.54 -0.89 30.43
N ASP A 143 10.92 -1.64 31.45
CA ASP A 143 12.26 -1.53 32.01
C ASP A 143 13.28 -1.97 30.96
N LEU A 144 14.17 -1.07 30.53
CA LEU A 144 15.26 -1.35 29.59
C LEU A 144 16.63 -1.15 30.23
N SER A 145 16.70 -1.07 31.56
CA SER A 145 17.95 -0.82 32.30
C SER A 145 19.02 -1.90 32.09
N ASP A 146 18.60 -3.12 31.77
CA ASP A 146 19.44 -4.27 31.42
C ASP A 146 19.80 -4.34 29.93
N VAL A 147 19.22 -3.48 29.09
CA VAL A 147 19.46 -3.42 27.65
C VAL A 147 20.49 -2.33 27.33
N PRO A 148 21.62 -2.64 26.66
CA PRO A 148 22.60 -1.64 26.24
C PRO A 148 21.96 -0.49 25.46
N GLU A 149 22.37 0.76 25.74
CA GLU A 149 21.76 1.97 25.17
C GLU A 149 21.65 1.95 23.64
N GLU A 150 22.67 1.41 22.96
CA GLU A 150 22.69 1.29 21.49
C GLU A 150 21.58 0.37 20.93
N ARG A 151 21.05 -0.55 21.75
CA ARG A 151 20.01 -1.53 21.36
C ARG A 151 18.61 -1.06 21.74
N GLN A 152 18.49 -0.17 22.73
CA GLN A 152 17.19 0.30 23.21
C GLN A 152 16.29 0.88 22.10
N PRO A 153 16.79 1.70 21.15
CA PRO A 153 15.95 2.21 20.06
C PRO A 153 15.39 1.09 19.18
N ILE A 154 16.14 0.00 18.99
CA ILE A 154 15.71 -1.15 18.18
C ILE A 154 14.62 -1.93 18.92
N VAL A 155 14.84 -2.24 20.20
CA VAL A 155 13.84 -2.91 21.05
C VAL A 155 12.54 -2.11 21.09
N LYS A 156 12.62 -0.81 21.36
CA LYS A 156 11.44 0.09 21.35
C LYS A 156 10.73 0.10 20.00
N ARG A 157 11.48 0.11 18.88
CA ARG A 157 10.90 0.11 17.52
C ARG A 157 10.16 -1.19 17.21
N VAL A 158 10.68 -2.33 17.65
CA VAL A 158 10.00 -3.63 17.52
C VAL A 158 8.70 -3.61 18.31
N ILE A 159 8.76 -3.29 19.61
CA ILE A 159 7.57 -3.20 20.48
C ILE A 159 6.53 -2.23 19.92
N HIS A 160 6.96 -1.06 19.44
CA HIS A 160 6.06 -0.08 18.84
C HIS A 160 5.29 -0.64 17.63
N THR A 161 5.94 -1.47 16.82
CA THR A 161 5.34 -2.02 15.59
C THR A 161 4.47 -3.24 15.88
N THR A 162 4.79 -4.01 16.93
CA THR A 162 4.09 -5.25 17.29
C THR A 162 3.04 -5.05 18.39
N ALA A 163 3.13 -3.95 19.14
CA ALA A 163 2.43 -3.72 20.41
C ALA A 163 2.64 -4.85 21.43
N ASP A 164 3.79 -5.53 21.36
CA ASP A 164 4.11 -6.70 22.19
C ASP A 164 5.41 -6.45 22.96
N PHE A 165 5.28 -6.36 24.28
CA PHE A 165 6.36 -6.06 25.22
C PHE A 165 7.29 -7.25 25.49
N GLU A 166 6.85 -8.48 25.17
CA GLU A 166 7.65 -9.70 25.40
C GLU A 166 8.90 -9.72 24.49
N PHE A 167 8.89 -8.96 23.39
CA PHE A 167 10.05 -8.82 22.51
C PHE A 167 11.31 -8.30 23.20
N LYS A 168 11.20 -7.61 24.34
CA LYS A 168 12.38 -7.26 25.14
C LYS A 168 13.24 -8.51 25.45
N GLY A 169 12.59 -9.62 25.82
CA GLY A 169 13.26 -10.84 26.25
C GLY A 169 13.61 -11.82 25.13
N SER A 170 12.96 -11.71 23.96
CA SER A 170 13.15 -12.64 22.85
C SER A 170 14.15 -12.16 21.78
N LEU A 171 14.49 -10.87 21.78
CA LEU A 171 15.45 -10.32 20.83
C LEU A 171 16.89 -10.69 21.20
N VAL A 172 17.58 -11.36 20.28
CA VAL A 172 18.98 -11.77 20.42
C VAL A 172 19.86 -10.91 19.52
N PHE A 173 20.93 -10.35 20.08
CA PHE A 173 21.89 -9.51 19.37
C PHE A 173 23.30 -10.08 19.49
N HIS A 174 23.98 -10.26 18.35
CA HIS A 174 25.43 -10.38 18.37
C HIS A 174 26.04 -9.10 18.97
N PRO A 175 27.13 -9.16 19.78
CA PRO A 175 27.74 -7.99 20.41
C PRO A 175 27.98 -6.81 19.46
N ASP A 176 28.48 -7.10 18.26
CA ASP A 176 28.80 -6.07 17.25
C ASP A 176 27.68 -5.77 16.25
N ALA A 177 26.50 -6.40 16.37
CA ALA A 177 25.45 -6.32 15.33
C ALA A 177 25.03 -4.88 15.00
N VAL A 178 24.80 -4.06 16.04
CA VAL A 178 24.35 -2.68 15.87
C VAL A 178 25.46 -1.83 15.25
N LYS A 179 26.66 -1.93 15.80
CA LYS A 179 27.84 -1.20 15.33
C LYS A 179 28.16 -1.50 13.86
N GLU A 180 28.25 -2.78 13.50
CA GLU A 180 28.57 -3.20 12.14
C GLU A 180 27.42 -2.92 11.16
N GLY A 181 26.16 -3.04 11.60
CA GLY A 181 25.00 -2.66 10.78
C GLY A 181 24.98 -1.16 10.44
N ILE A 182 25.30 -0.30 11.41
CA ILE A 182 25.43 1.15 11.18
C ILE A 182 26.61 1.45 10.25
N ALA A 183 27.76 0.81 10.46
CA ALA A 183 28.95 0.99 9.63
C ALA A 183 28.69 0.57 8.17
N ALA A 184 28.10 -0.61 7.96
CA ALA A 184 27.71 -1.10 6.64
C ALA A 184 26.79 -0.10 5.93
N SER A 185 25.73 0.36 6.60
CA SER A 185 24.78 1.34 6.05
C SER A 185 25.45 2.65 5.63
N LYS A 186 26.30 3.22 6.50
CA LYS A 186 27.01 4.48 6.23
C LYS A 186 28.09 4.35 5.16
N SER A 187 28.63 3.15 4.96
CA SER A 187 29.59 2.85 3.90
C SER A 187 28.95 2.58 2.53
N GLY A 188 27.64 2.74 2.40
CA GLY A 188 26.92 2.58 1.13
C GLY A 188 26.70 1.12 0.72
N LYS A 189 26.72 0.19 1.70
CA LYS A 189 26.39 -1.20 1.45
C LYS A 189 24.90 -1.37 1.14
N ASP A 190 24.62 -2.34 0.27
CA ASP A 190 23.24 -2.69 -0.07
C ASP A 190 22.62 -3.57 1.02
N ILE A 191 21.31 -3.41 1.21
CA ILE A 191 20.47 -4.25 2.06
C ILE A 191 19.72 -5.23 1.16
N LEU A 192 19.98 -6.52 1.33
CA LEU A 192 19.25 -7.59 0.67
C LEU A 192 18.09 -8.08 1.56
N THR A 193 16.92 -8.30 0.97
CA THR A 193 15.72 -8.75 1.67
C THR A 193 15.17 -10.03 1.05
N ASP A 194 14.60 -10.91 1.88
CA ASP A 194 14.00 -12.18 1.45
C ASP A 194 12.67 -11.99 0.69
N VAL A 195 11.87 -11.01 1.10
CA VAL A 195 10.55 -10.71 0.49
C VAL A 195 10.33 -9.22 0.25
N GLU A 196 9.49 -8.89 -0.75
CA GLU A 196 9.16 -7.50 -1.09
C GLU A 196 8.52 -6.72 0.07
N ARG A 197 7.78 -7.39 0.96
CA ARG A 197 7.16 -6.73 2.11
C ARG A 197 8.21 -6.08 3.01
N VAL A 198 9.31 -6.78 3.30
CA VAL A 198 10.46 -6.24 4.06
C VAL A 198 11.09 -5.10 3.27
N ARG A 199 11.34 -5.29 1.97
CA ARG A 199 11.91 -4.25 1.09
C ARG A 199 11.13 -2.94 1.08
N THR A 200 9.80 -3.01 1.10
CA THR A 200 8.92 -1.84 1.09
C THR A 200 8.85 -1.11 2.43
N GLY A 201 9.11 -1.81 3.54
CA GLY A 201 9.14 -1.22 4.88
C GLY A 201 10.42 -0.44 5.21
N ILE A 202 11.50 -0.65 4.45
CA ILE A 202 12.78 0.04 4.66
C ILE A 202 12.77 1.43 4.01
N ASN A 203 13.24 2.45 4.73
CA ASN A 203 13.37 3.81 4.22
C ASN A 203 14.52 3.94 3.20
N LYS A 204 14.21 3.67 1.93
CA LYS A 204 15.16 3.70 0.80
C LYS A 204 15.87 5.04 0.66
N LYS A 205 15.14 6.15 0.83
CA LYS A 205 15.69 7.51 0.71
C LYS A 205 16.79 7.79 1.73
N LEU A 206 16.72 7.20 2.92
CA LEU A 206 17.75 7.37 3.93
C LEU A 206 19.02 6.63 3.54
N LEU A 207 18.89 5.38 3.08
CA LEU A 207 20.03 4.58 2.63
C LEU A 207 20.70 5.15 1.36
N GLU A 208 19.90 5.67 0.43
CA GLU A 208 20.38 6.32 -0.80
C GLU A 208 21.30 7.53 -0.52
N LYS A 209 21.10 8.24 0.60
CA LYS A 209 22.01 9.33 1.02
C LYS A 209 23.44 8.86 1.27
N TRP A 210 23.62 7.60 1.63
CA TRP A 210 24.93 6.96 1.82
C TRP A 210 25.36 6.12 0.62
N GLY A 211 24.57 6.09 -0.46
CA GLY A 211 24.88 5.39 -1.71
C GLY A 211 24.42 3.93 -1.79
N GLY A 212 23.79 3.40 -0.73
CA GLY A 212 23.28 2.04 -0.71
C GLY A 212 21.87 1.90 -1.30
N LYS A 213 21.49 0.67 -1.65
CA LYS A 213 20.17 0.31 -2.19
C LYS A 213 19.52 -0.81 -1.39
N VAL A 214 18.20 -0.94 -1.52
CA VAL A 214 17.43 -2.06 -0.94
C VAL A 214 16.95 -3.00 -2.05
N ILE A 215 17.38 -4.25 -1.99
CA ILE A 215 17.28 -5.25 -3.05
C ILE A 215 16.39 -6.41 -2.58
N CYS A 216 15.58 -6.96 -3.49
CA CYS A 216 14.87 -8.22 -3.31
C CYS A 216 14.78 -8.91 -4.67
N ASN A 217 15.30 -10.14 -4.78
CA ASN A 217 15.34 -10.86 -6.05
C ASN A 217 14.26 -11.94 -6.15
N ILE A 218 13.34 -12.04 -5.17
CA ILE A 218 12.32 -13.10 -5.12
C ILE A 218 11.41 -13.15 -6.37
N GLN A 219 11.29 -12.04 -7.10
CA GLN A 219 10.45 -11.93 -8.29
C GLN A 219 11.22 -11.98 -9.61
N GLU A 220 12.56 -12.11 -9.60
CA GLU A 220 13.35 -12.15 -10.84
C GLU A 220 13.01 -13.39 -11.68
N SER A 221 12.96 -13.22 -13.00
CA SER A 221 12.57 -14.28 -13.93
C SER A 221 13.43 -15.53 -13.83
N GLY A 222 14.74 -15.37 -13.57
CA GLY A 222 15.67 -16.48 -13.33
C GLY A 222 15.45 -17.21 -12.00
N VAL A 223 14.94 -16.52 -10.98
CA VAL A 223 14.60 -17.11 -9.68
C VAL A 223 13.29 -17.90 -9.78
N ARG A 224 12.32 -17.39 -10.54
CA ARG A 224 11.03 -18.07 -10.78
C ARG A 224 11.18 -19.37 -11.57
N SER A 225 12.13 -19.44 -12.50
CA SER A 225 12.35 -20.64 -13.32
C SER A 225 13.17 -21.73 -12.63
N GLN A 226 13.85 -21.41 -11.52
CA GLN A 226 14.71 -22.32 -10.76
C GLN A 226 14.04 -22.93 -9.52
N GLU A 227 12.77 -22.60 -9.26
CA GLU A 227 11.99 -23.21 -8.19
C GLU A 227 11.89 -24.72 -8.42
N SER A 228 12.56 -25.48 -7.56
CA SER A 228 12.55 -26.95 -7.54
C SER A 228 12.02 -27.40 -6.19
N GLY A 229 11.44 -28.60 -6.10
CA GLY A 229 10.76 -29.08 -4.89
C GLY A 229 11.62 -29.07 -3.61
N GLU A 230 12.94 -28.96 -3.73
CA GLU A 230 13.88 -28.94 -2.61
C GLU A 230 14.29 -27.53 -2.14
N ARG A 231 14.10 -26.46 -2.95
CA ARG A 231 14.60 -25.10 -2.63
C ARG A 231 13.54 -24.03 -2.86
N THR A 232 13.42 -23.10 -1.92
CA THR A 232 12.39 -22.05 -1.98
C THR A 232 12.82 -20.88 -2.88
N ARG A 233 11.85 -20.12 -3.41
CA ARG A 233 12.13 -18.89 -4.16
C ARG A 233 12.91 -17.84 -3.37
N ALA A 234 12.68 -17.74 -2.06
CA ALA A 234 13.42 -16.82 -1.21
C ALA A 234 14.90 -17.25 -1.12
N GLU A 235 15.17 -18.53 -0.90
CA GLU A 235 16.52 -19.08 -0.85
C GLU A 235 17.29 -18.84 -2.16
N ILE A 236 16.68 -19.19 -3.30
CA ILE A 236 17.29 -18.97 -4.63
C ILE A 236 17.50 -17.48 -4.89
N GLY A 237 16.55 -16.64 -4.49
CA GLY A 237 16.64 -15.19 -4.62
C GLY A 237 17.81 -14.60 -3.82
N ILE A 238 18.00 -15.03 -2.57
CA ILE A 238 19.12 -14.60 -1.74
C ILE A 238 20.45 -15.04 -2.34
N GLU A 239 20.58 -16.32 -2.72
CA GLU A 239 21.81 -16.87 -3.29
C GLU A 239 22.19 -16.17 -4.61
N SER A 240 21.20 -15.96 -5.49
CA SER A 240 21.39 -15.25 -6.76
C SER A 240 21.90 -13.83 -6.53
N ALA A 241 21.27 -13.08 -5.61
CA ALA A 241 21.66 -11.71 -5.30
C ALA A 241 23.10 -11.63 -4.76
N LEU A 242 23.48 -12.54 -3.86
CA LEU A 242 24.84 -12.59 -3.30
C LEU A 242 25.91 -12.94 -4.35
N LYS A 243 25.59 -13.78 -5.33
CA LYS A 243 26.50 -14.10 -6.45
C LYS A 243 26.69 -12.92 -7.40
N GLN A 244 25.64 -12.12 -7.61
CA GLN A 244 25.63 -11.04 -8.59
C GLN A 244 26.07 -9.68 -8.01
N ASN A 245 25.95 -9.49 -6.70
CA ASN A 245 26.23 -8.21 -6.05
C ASN A 245 27.13 -8.38 -4.82
N SER A 246 28.42 -8.07 -4.99
CA SER A 246 29.40 -8.06 -3.90
C SER A 246 29.30 -6.85 -2.96
N ASN A 247 28.41 -5.88 -3.24
CA ASN A 247 28.18 -4.72 -2.39
C ASN A 247 27.13 -4.95 -1.28
N ILE A 248 26.53 -6.13 -1.23
CA ILE A 248 25.60 -6.49 -0.15
C ILE A 248 26.37 -6.58 1.16
N GLY A 249 25.96 -5.78 2.16
CA GLY A 249 26.57 -5.78 3.49
C GLY A 249 25.59 -6.09 4.62
N ILE A 250 24.29 -6.10 4.33
CA ILE A 250 23.23 -6.39 5.31
C ILE A 250 22.20 -7.30 4.64
N ILE A 251 21.78 -8.34 5.35
CA ILE A 251 20.70 -9.25 4.91
C ILE A 251 19.59 -9.16 5.96
N ALA A 252 18.37 -8.87 5.51
CA ALA A 252 17.18 -8.78 6.36
C ALA A 252 16.16 -9.85 5.91
N ILE A 253 16.02 -10.89 6.74
CA ILE A 253 15.08 -11.99 6.53
C ILE A 253 13.91 -11.78 7.48
N GLY A 254 12.71 -11.61 6.93
CA GLY A 254 11.51 -11.30 7.73
C GLY A 254 10.33 -12.25 7.53
N ASN A 255 10.45 -13.26 6.66
CA ASN A 255 9.34 -14.17 6.36
C ASN A 255 9.78 -15.61 6.08
N ALA A 256 10.79 -15.83 5.25
CA ALA A 256 11.24 -17.17 4.87
C ALA A 256 12.25 -17.73 5.89
N PRO A 257 11.94 -18.82 6.60
CA PRO A 257 12.85 -19.46 7.55
C PRO A 257 13.99 -20.22 6.85
#